data_AF-A0A1E3BRT4-F1
#
_entry.id   AF-A0A1E3BRT4-F1
#
_cell.length_a   1.000
_cell.length_b   1.000
_cell.length_c   1.000
_cell.angle_alpha   90.00
_cell.angle_beta   90.00
_cell.angle_gamma   90.00
#
_symmetry.space_group_name_H-M   'P 1'
#
loop_
_entity.id
_entity.type
_entity.pdbx_description
1 polymer ?
#
loop_
_entity_poly.entity_id
_entity_poly.type
_entity_poly.pdbx_seq_one_letter_code
_entity_poly.pdbx_strand_id
1 'polypeptide(L)'
;MDAQAVIDGVQPLAGQVLPVKTVQETQAPEEFADAFAAEVNVKCASKVIKALDSKFNRDTSLSHLRRFAKRNQLPEALQSTISQYQNHNGHSSHTIFVLISPPIPDLDTLHTLLAPFAPGPPAPEEDPPTESCSSGTSKIPFYPVRIPLQPPLNARQAEKWTKAMWPVIFNPAAPRANVAPPPQILNRALDSIKPRAGYYMALAQKLADEAEQLGLGRNVGAVIVDPAIEETIEGEEWDQAVVAVAGDARYSRLDKTELQLRQGPNPASQTYNADLEGGPELHALMRAVDIVARRRREDNTPSATDNGYLSPLESHFFYQFDAPLVPDTSDISPVPEKLQKTNTTTAHCTKTAEPAVSTSRIRPRTLGGYLCTDLDVYLSREPCLCCSMGVLLSRFRAVIFPRRGRMVTGGIASEPVVSPVCDGDDADDEENDTEPIENTGDKSRDTRNNRKYYGLHWRKELNWRALGFEFVEDAVSFEMGIEGEAGVAFHA
;
A
#
# COMPACT_ATOMS: atom_id res chain seq x y z
N MET A 1 -11.52 -27.61 25.01
CA MET A 1 -10.22 -26.98 25.32
C MET A 1 -10.46 -25.94 26.40
N ASP A 2 -9.54 -25.82 27.36
CA ASP A 2 -9.53 -24.70 28.29
C ASP A 2 -8.88 -23.50 27.60
N ALA A 3 -9.62 -22.41 27.40
CA ALA A 3 -9.17 -21.26 26.64
C ALA A 3 -8.01 -20.53 27.31
N GLN A 4 -8.01 -20.42 28.65
CA GLN A 4 -6.93 -19.77 29.38
C GLN A 4 -5.62 -20.55 29.21
N ALA A 5 -5.67 -21.88 29.36
CA ALA A 5 -4.49 -22.73 29.15
C ALA A 5 -3.93 -22.63 27.73
N VAL A 6 -4.78 -22.40 26.71
CA VAL A 6 -4.32 -22.16 25.33
C VAL A 6 -3.60 -20.82 25.23
N ILE A 7 -4.15 -19.76 25.83
CA ILE A 7 -3.58 -18.40 25.83
C ILE A 7 -2.23 -18.37 26.56
N ASP A 8 -2.17 -18.94 27.76
CA ASP A 8 -0.94 -19.04 28.56
C ASP A 8 0.14 -19.86 27.82
N GLY A 9 -0.28 -20.80 26.97
CA GLY A 9 0.59 -21.62 26.13
C GLY A 9 1.03 -20.97 24.81
N VAL A 10 0.53 -19.79 24.45
CA VAL A 10 0.92 -19.11 23.21
C VAL A 10 2.36 -18.63 23.31
N GLN A 11 3.21 -19.14 22.41
CA GLN A 11 4.57 -18.64 22.22
C GLN A 11 4.62 -17.74 20.99
N PRO A 12 5.34 -16.61 21.04
CA PRO A 12 5.40 -15.68 19.92
C PRO A 12 6.14 -16.31 18.74
N LEU A 13 5.61 -16.15 17.53
CA LEU A 13 6.33 -16.54 16.32
C LEU A 13 7.59 -15.67 16.17
N ALA A 14 8.72 -16.31 15.88
CA ALA A 14 9.95 -15.62 15.52
C ALA A 14 9.86 -15.12 14.07
N GLY A 15 10.15 -13.84 13.85
CA GLY A 15 10.08 -13.25 12.52
C GLY A 15 10.06 -11.72 12.54
N GLN A 16 9.87 -11.15 11.36
CA GLN A 16 9.87 -9.70 11.13
C GLN A 16 8.60 -9.23 10.42
N VAL A 17 8.16 -8.02 10.77
CA VAL A 17 7.03 -7.34 10.12
C VAL A 17 7.56 -6.44 9.01
N LEU A 18 7.07 -6.65 7.78
CA LEU A 18 7.43 -5.86 6.60
C LEU A 18 6.18 -5.20 6.00
N PRO A 19 6.26 -3.94 5.55
CA PRO A 19 5.14 -3.29 4.88
C PRO A 19 4.85 -3.93 3.52
N VAL A 20 3.57 -4.09 3.19
CA VAL A 20 3.11 -4.56 1.89
C VAL A 20 3.14 -3.40 0.91
N LYS A 21 3.96 -3.51 -0.15
CA LYS A 21 3.99 -2.53 -1.24
C LYS A 21 2.62 -2.38 -1.87
N THR A 22 2.34 -1.20 -2.38
CA THR A 22 1.09 -0.90 -3.11
C THR A 22 1.20 -1.32 -4.58
N VAL A 23 0.07 -1.51 -5.26
CA VAL A 23 0.07 -1.79 -6.71
C VAL A 23 0.68 -0.63 -7.49
N GLN A 24 0.49 0.60 -7.03
CA GLN A 24 1.03 1.78 -7.67
C GLN A 24 2.56 1.85 -7.54
N GLU A 25 3.15 1.20 -6.53
CA GLU A 25 4.60 1.05 -6.41
C GLU A 25 5.13 -0.09 -7.28
N THR A 26 4.41 -1.21 -7.37
CA THR A 26 4.88 -2.42 -8.07
C THR A 26 4.59 -2.39 -9.57
N GLN A 27 3.52 -1.71 -9.97
CA GLN A 27 3.01 -1.62 -11.35
C GLN A 27 2.74 -0.15 -11.71
N ALA A 28 3.71 0.73 -11.44
CA ALA A 28 3.59 2.13 -11.83
C ALA A 28 3.51 2.26 -13.35
N PRO A 29 2.45 2.84 -13.91
CA PRO A 29 2.40 3.08 -15.35
C PRO A 29 3.48 4.08 -15.73
N GLU A 30 4.45 3.65 -16.53
CA GLU A 30 5.45 4.52 -17.12
C GLU A 30 4.92 5.08 -18.44
N GLU A 31 4.35 6.29 -18.37
CA GLU A 31 3.87 7.01 -19.55
C GLU A 31 4.93 8.01 -20.02
N PHE A 32 5.17 8.02 -21.32
CA PHE A 32 6.15 8.88 -21.96
C PHE A 32 5.50 9.67 -23.09
N ALA A 33 6.02 10.86 -23.35
CA ALA A 33 5.62 11.69 -24.48
C ALA A 33 6.83 12.28 -25.19
N ASP A 34 6.65 12.61 -26.46
CA ASP A 34 7.64 13.36 -27.22
C ASP A 34 7.58 14.84 -26.86
N ALA A 35 8.73 15.49 -26.89
CA ALA A 35 8.93 16.90 -26.55
C ALA A 35 10.08 17.47 -27.38
N PHE A 36 10.31 18.78 -27.30
CA PHE A 36 11.45 19.41 -27.97
C PHE A 36 12.41 20.06 -26.98
N ALA A 37 13.70 19.94 -27.26
CA ALA A 37 14.75 20.73 -26.64
C ALA A 37 15.21 21.81 -27.61
N ALA A 38 15.30 23.06 -27.14
CA ALA A 38 15.77 24.19 -27.95
C ALA A 38 16.97 24.86 -27.28
N GLU A 39 17.99 25.20 -28.07
CA GLU A 39 19.18 25.89 -27.58
C GLU A 39 18.94 27.41 -27.52
N VAL A 40 19.11 28.01 -26.34
CA VAL A 40 18.92 29.45 -26.12
C VAL A 40 20.11 30.06 -25.39
N ASN A 41 20.26 31.38 -25.48
CA ASN A 41 21.28 32.10 -24.71
C ASN A 41 20.94 32.04 -23.21
N VAL A 42 21.92 31.63 -22.38
CA VAL A 42 21.74 31.50 -20.93
C VAL A 42 21.29 32.79 -20.25
N LYS A 43 21.70 33.96 -20.76
CA LYS A 43 21.32 35.28 -20.21
C LYS A 43 19.83 35.60 -20.44
N CYS A 44 19.22 35.03 -21.48
CA CYS A 44 17.81 35.29 -21.81
C CYS A 44 16.87 34.21 -21.19
N ALA A 45 17.37 33.25 -20.40
CA ALA A 45 16.60 32.11 -19.86
C ALA A 45 15.29 32.50 -19.12
N SER A 46 15.35 33.48 -18.20
CA SER A 46 14.14 33.92 -17.48
C SER A 46 13.11 34.58 -18.41
N LYS A 47 13.56 35.24 -19.49
CA LYS A 47 12.69 35.85 -20.50
C LYS A 47 12.03 34.78 -21.38
N VAL A 48 12.79 33.73 -21.74
CA VAL A 48 12.31 32.56 -22.49
C VAL A 48 11.16 31.86 -21.74
N ILE A 49 11.33 31.57 -20.44
CA ILE A 49 10.26 30.96 -19.64
C ILE A 49 9.00 31.82 -19.62
N LYS A 50 9.14 33.13 -19.40
CA LYS A 50 7.98 34.05 -19.37
C LYS A 50 7.26 34.09 -20.71
N ALA A 51 7.99 34.08 -21.82
CA ALA A 51 7.43 34.05 -23.16
C ALA A 51 6.68 32.73 -23.44
N LEU A 52 7.25 31.59 -23.03
CA LEU A 52 6.62 30.28 -23.17
C LEU A 52 5.37 30.16 -22.29
N ASP A 53 5.46 30.45 -20.99
CA ASP A 53 4.33 30.34 -20.05
C ASP A 53 3.19 31.33 -20.38
N SER A 54 3.49 32.48 -21.02
CA SER A 54 2.48 33.44 -21.46
C SER A 54 1.72 32.98 -22.70
N LYS A 55 2.33 32.16 -23.56
CA LYS A 55 1.74 31.73 -24.85
C LYS A 55 1.18 30.31 -24.77
N PHE A 56 1.76 29.47 -23.92
CA PHE A 56 1.40 28.07 -23.73
C PHE A 56 1.11 27.84 -22.25
N ASN A 57 -0.09 27.32 -21.96
CA ASN A 57 -0.48 27.02 -20.59
C ASN A 57 0.47 25.97 -20.00
N ARG A 58 1.02 26.29 -18.83
CA ARG A 58 1.90 25.39 -18.10
C ARG A 58 1.12 24.19 -17.58
N ASP A 59 1.59 23.00 -17.90
CA ASP A 59 1.23 21.80 -17.16
C ASP A 59 1.98 21.79 -15.81
N THR A 60 1.23 21.91 -14.71
CA THR A 60 1.77 21.86 -13.35
C THR A 60 2.16 20.43 -12.92
N SER A 61 1.65 19.40 -13.62
CA SER A 61 1.95 18.00 -13.34
C SER A 61 3.38 17.61 -13.70
N LEU A 62 4.02 18.30 -14.66
CA LEU A 62 5.39 18.06 -15.12
C LEU A 62 6.47 18.79 -14.32
N SER A 63 6.20 19.10 -13.05
CA SER A 63 7.14 19.82 -12.18
C SER A 63 8.41 19.04 -11.83
N HIS A 64 8.42 17.73 -12.03
CA HIS A 64 9.59 16.86 -11.88
C HIS A 64 10.62 17.02 -13.00
N LEU A 65 10.26 17.62 -14.14
CA LEU A 65 11.17 17.85 -15.25
C LEU A 65 11.89 19.19 -15.08
N ARG A 66 13.21 19.21 -15.26
CA ARG A 66 13.94 20.48 -15.28
C ARG A 66 13.57 21.26 -16.53
N ARG A 67 13.17 22.51 -16.38
CA ARG A 67 12.87 23.39 -17.52
C ARG A 67 14.10 23.72 -18.38
N PHE A 68 15.26 23.73 -17.73
CA PHE A 68 16.52 23.99 -18.38
C PHE A 68 17.55 22.93 -18.04
N ALA A 69 18.38 22.61 -19.01
CA ALA A 69 19.51 21.70 -18.86
C ALA A 69 20.76 22.29 -19.51
N LYS A 70 21.90 22.14 -18.83
CA LYS A 70 23.21 22.42 -19.45
C LYS A 70 23.57 21.26 -20.38
N ARG A 71 24.44 21.51 -21.37
CA ARG A 71 24.87 20.47 -22.32
C ARG A 71 25.39 19.20 -21.64
N ASN A 72 26.19 19.34 -20.59
CA ASN A 72 26.77 18.22 -19.84
C ASN A 72 25.74 17.42 -19.00
N GLN A 73 24.50 17.91 -18.90
CA GLN A 73 23.40 17.24 -18.20
C GLN A 73 22.45 16.54 -19.17
N LEU A 74 22.63 16.70 -20.47
CA LEU A 74 21.80 16.05 -21.48
C LEU A 74 22.25 14.60 -21.72
N PRO A 75 21.36 13.71 -22.20
CA PRO A 75 21.75 12.38 -22.66
C PRO A 75 22.84 12.41 -23.72
N GLU A 76 23.73 11.42 -23.72
CA GLU A 76 24.84 11.31 -24.67
C GLU A 76 24.36 11.27 -26.13
N ALA A 77 23.26 10.57 -26.41
CA ALA A 77 22.63 10.56 -27.73
C ALA A 77 22.25 11.97 -28.21
N LEU A 78 21.64 12.77 -27.32
CA LEU A 78 21.25 14.15 -27.64
C LEU A 78 22.48 15.06 -27.80
N GLN A 79 23.49 14.91 -26.93
CA GLN A 79 24.75 15.65 -27.06
C GLN A 79 25.41 15.39 -28.42
N SER A 80 25.41 14.14 -28.89
CA SER A 80 25.96 13.73 -30.18
C SER A 80 25.22 14.37 -31.35
N THR A 81 23.88 14.34 -31.35
CA THR A 81 23.03 15.00 -32.36
C THR A 81 23.30 16.51 -32.41
N ILE A 82 23.43 17.15 -31.25
CA ILE A 82 23.73 18.58 -31.19
C ILE A 82 25.15 18.86 -31.73
N SER A 83 26.15 18.03 -31.39
CA SER A 83 27.53 18.19 -31.89
C SER A 83 27.59 18.09 -33.42
N GLN A 84 26.86 17.13 -34.01
CA GLN A 84 26.75 17.00 -35.47
C GLN A 84 26.18 18.27 -36.11
N TYR A 85 25.15 18.86 -35.51
CA TYR A 85 24.54 20.09 -36.02
C TYR A 85 25.43 21.33 -35.81
N GLN A 86 26.15 21.41 -34.69
CA GLN A 86 27.02 22.55 -34.36
C GLN A 86 28.34 22.56 -35.13
N ASN A 87 28.86 21.41 -35.56
CA ASN A 87 30.00 21.34 -36.48
C ASN A 87 29.78 22.14 -37.78
N HIS A 88 28.51 22.38 -38.15
CA HIS A 88 28.15 23.21 -39.29
C HIS A 88 27.95 24.71 -38.98
N ASN A 89 27.75 25.11 -37.71
CA ASN A 89 27.31 26.46 -37.33
C ASN A 89 28.13 27.16 -36.23
N GLY A 90 29.26 26.58 -35.80
CA GLY A 90 30.14 27.16 -34.79
C GLY A 90 29.63 27.02 -33.35
N HIS A 91 30.54 27.12 -32.38
CA HIS A 91 30.22 26.99 -30.95
C HIS A 91 29.99 28.34 -30.29
N SER A 92 28.94 28.46 -29.48
CA SER A 92 28.80 29.56 -28.53
C SER A 92 28.95 29.03 -27.10
N SER A 93 29.76 29.71 -26.28
CA SER A 93 30.18 29.25 -24.94
C SER A 93 29.12 29.45 -23.85
N HIS A 94 27.99 30.09 -24.16
CA HIS A 94 27.01 30.55 -23.17
C HIS A 94 25.57 30.14 -23.50
N THR A 95 25.35 28.84 -23.74
CA THR A 95 24.01 28.29 -24.06
C THR A 95 23.43 27.41 -22.96
N ILE A 96 22.12 27.33 -22.98
CA ILE A 96 21.32 26.43 -22.15
C ILE A 96 20.17 25.88 -22.98
N PHE A 97 19.76 24.64 -22.71
CA PHE A 97 18.68 23.99 -23.43
C PHE A 97 17.39 24.13 -22.65
N VAL A 98 16.34 24.63 -23.29
CA VAL A 98 14.99 24.72 -22.73
C VAL A 98 14.16 23.53 -23.20
N LEU A 99 13.38 22.94 -22.28
CA LEU A 99 12.39 21.92 -22.60
C LEU A 99 11.05 22.55 -23.02
N ILE A 100 10.50 22.04 -24.12
CA ILE A 100 9.18 22.40 -24.64
C ILE A 100 8.30 21.15 -24.51
N SER A 101 7.49 21.12 -23.45
CA SER A 101 6.62 20.00 -23.11
C SER A 101 5.36 19.93 -23.99
N PRO A 102 4.70 18.77 -24.06
CA PRO A 102 3.35 18.64 -24.60
C PRO A 102 2.31 19.53 -23.90
N PRO A 103 1.23 19.93 -24.60
CA PRO A 103 0.96 19.66 -26.03
C PRO A 103 1.93 20.43 -26.93
N ILE A 104 2.55 19.74 -27.88
CA ILE A 104 3.61 20.29 -28.73
C ILE A 104 3.01 21.40 -29.62
N PRO A 105 3.46 22.65 -29.49
CA PRO A 105 2.97 23.73 -30.34
C PRO A 105 3.49 23.61 -31.78
N ASP A 106 2.83 24.31 -32.70
CA ASP A 106 3.28 24.45 -34.07
C ASP A 106 4.72 25.02 -34.17
N LEU A 107 5.54 24.45 -35.05
CA LEU A 107 6.98 24.75 -35.14
C LEU A 107 7.23 26.19 -35.60
N ASP A 108 6.44 26.73 -36.53
CA ASP A 108 6.60 28.11 -37.01
C ASP A 108 6.31 29.12 -35.89
N THR A 109 5.31 28.79 -35.08
CA THR A 109 4.93 29.56 -33.89
C THR A 109 6.05 29.56 -32.83
N LEU A 110 6.73 28.43 -32.63
CA LEU A 110 7.86 28.30 -31.71
C LEU A 110 9.11 29.01 -32.23
N HIS A 111 9.44 28.86 -33.52
CA HIS A 111 10.55 29.58 -34.15
C HIS A 111 10.38 31.09 -33.99
N THR A 112 9.19 31.61 -34.27
CA THR A 112 8.89 33.05 -34.12
C THR A 112 9.04 33.52 -32.67
N LEU A 113 8.59 32.71 -31.71
CA LEU A 113 8.65 33.07 -30.29
C LEU A 113 10.08 33.05 -29.73
N LEU A 114 10.89 32.07 -30.14
CA LEU A 114 12.22 31.85 -29.57
C LEU A 114 13.33 32.58 -30.32
N ALA A 115 13.13 32.97 -31.59
CA ALA A 115 14.14 33.67 -32.40
C ALA A 115 14.87 34.83 -31.68
N PRO A 116 14.22 35.71 -30.88
CA PRO A 116 14.89 36.77 -30.15
C PRO A 116 15.91 36.30 -29.09
N PHE A 117 15.86 35.02 -28.72
CA PHE A 117 16.66 34.41 -27.66
C PHE A 117 17.73 33.44 -28.20
N ALA A 118 17.92 33.41 -29.52
CA ALA A 118 18.91 32.56 -30.17
C ALA A 118 20.33 32.87 -29.64
N PRO A 119 21.22 31.86 -29.56
CA PRO A 119 22.63 32.10 -29.29
C PRO A 119 23.23 33.00 -30.38
N GLY A 120 23.84 34.12 -30.00
CA GLY A 120 24.54 34.99 -30.94
C GLY A 120 25.83 34.35 -31.46
N PRO A 121 26.37 34.78 -32.61
CA PRO A 121 27.69 34.36 -33.05
C PRO A 121 28.76 34.75 -32.00
N PRO A 122 29.88 34.00 -31.89
CA PRO A 122 30.96 34.35 -30.98
C PRO A 122 31.47 35.77 -31.30
N ALA A 123 31.24 36.71 -30.39
CA ALA A 123 31.74 38.07 -30.54
C ALA A 123 33.28 38.08 -30.39
N PRO A 124 34.02 38.85 -31.21
CA PRO A 124 35.41 39.18 -30.91
C PRO A 124 35.47 39.93 -29.58
N GLU A 125 36.42 39.58 -28.74
CA GLU A 125 36.72 40.28 -27.49
C GLU A 125 37.15 41.72 -27.81
N GLU A 126 36.24 42.69 -27.66
CA GLU A 126 36.47 44.13 -27.40
C GLU A 126 35.17 44.91 -27.65
N ASP A 127 34.24 44.93 -26.68
CA ASP A 127 33.33 46.07 -26.44
C ASP A 127 32.41 45.82 -25.21
N PRO A 128 31.94 46.88 -24.50
CA PRO A 128 31.27 46.78 -23.19
C PRO A 128 29.85 46.18 -23.25
N PRO A 129 29.32 45.68 -22.11
CA PRO A 129 28.14 44.81 -22.09
C PRO A 129 26.85 45.61 -22.32
N THR A 130 26.33 45.58 -23.54
CA THR A 130 24.94 45.95 -23.81
C THR A 130 24.05 44.70 -23.69
N GLU A 131 22.97 44.79 -22.93
CA GLU A 131 21.97 43.72 -22.74
C GLU A 131 21.08 43.51 -24.00
N SER A 132 21.67 43.29 -25.16
CA SER A 132 20.92 43.06 -26.39
C SER A 132 21.00 41.58 -26.80
N CYS A 133 19.89 40.85 -26.65
CA CYS A 133 19.71 39.56 -27.36
C CYS A 133 19.63 39.92 -28.88
N SER A 134 20.40 39.23 -29.73
CA SER A 134 20.65 39.60 -31.14
C SER A 134 19.39 39.65 -32.01
N SER A 135 19.30 40.63 -32.91
CA SER A 135 18.20 40.85 -33.88
C SER A 135 18.36 40.06 -35.20
N GLY A 136 19.16 39.00 -35.23
CA GLY A 136 19.39 38.16 -36.41
C GLY A 136 18.32 37.07 -36.58
N THR A 137 17.94 36.79 -37.82
CA THR A 137 16.98 35.73 -38.24
C THR A 137 17.55 34.31 -38.11
N SER A 138 18.26 34.01 -37.02
CA SER A 138 18.87 32.70 -36.79
C SER A 138 17.79 31.69 -36.37
N LYS A 139 17.57 30.65 -37.19
CA LYS A 139 16.62 29.57 -36.85
C LYS A 139 17.19 28.72 -35.73
N ILE A 140 16.57 28.77 -34.55
CA ILE A 140 16.92 27.91 -33.42
C ILE A 140 16.57 26.45 -33.78
N PRO A 141 17.51 25.50 -33.67
CA PRO A 141 17.21 24.10 -33.88
C PRO A 141 16.35 23.52 -32.75
N PHE A 142 15.38 22.68 -33.11
CA PHE A 142 14.58 21.89 -32.19
C PHE A 142 15.02 20.43 -32.25
N TYR A 143 15.44 19.90 -31.12
CA TYR A 143 15.87 18.51 -31.01
C TYR A 143 14.75 17.69 -30.37
N PRO A 144 14.26 16.63 -31.03
CA PRO A 144 13.23 15.76 -30.44
C PRO A 144 13.83 15.03 -29.24
N VAL A 145 13.09 15.03 -28.13
CA VAL A 145 13.43 14.32 -26.91
C VAL A 145 12.20 13.60 -26.38
N ARG A 146 12.38 12.47 -25.72
CA ARG A 146 11.30 11.76 -25.02
C ARG A 146 11.34 12.14 -23.55
N ILE A 147 10.19 12.34 -22.92
CA ILE A 147 10.08 12.71 -21.50
C ILE A 147 9.07 11.85 -20.75
N PRO A 148 9.29 11.56 -19.45
CA PRO A 148 8.30 10.89 -18.62
C PRO A 148 7.19 11.86 -18.18
N LEU A 149 5.93 11.47 -18.38
CA LEU A 149 4.76 12.26 -17.96
C LEU A 149 4.53 12.16 -16.46
N GLN A 150 4.91 11.05 -15.84
CA GLN A 150 4.82 10.85 -14.39
C GLN A 150 6.15 11.17 -13.71
N PRO A 151 6.13 11.67 -12.46
CA PRO A 151 7.33 11.81 -11.67
C PRO A 151 8.05 10.46 -11.49
N PRO A 152 9.36 10.45 -11.19
CA PRO A 152 10.04 9.23 -10.79
C PRO A 152 9.58 8.80 -9.40
N LEU A 153 9.55 7.49 -9.15
CA LEU A 153 9.21 6.89 -7.87
C LEU A 153 10.38 6.85 -6.89
N ASN A 154 11.60 6.76 -7.40
CA ASN A 154 12.81 6.68 -6.59
C ASN A 154 13.99 7.35 -7.30
N ALA A 155 15.07 7.57 -6.53
CA ALA A 155 16.27 8.23 -7.04
C ALA A 155 16.93 7.47 -8.21
N ARG A 156 16.93 6.13 -8.17
CA ARG A 156 17.50 5.28 -9.23
C ARG A 156 16.76 5.47 -10.56
N GLN A 157 15.43 5.51 -10.53
CA GLN A 157 14.60 5.74 -11.71
C GLN A 157 14.83 7.15 -12.27
N ALA A 158 14.92 8.16 -11.42
CA ALA A 158 15.22 9.53 -11.84
C ALA A 158 16.59 9.64 -12.52
N GLU A 159 17.60 8.93 -12.01
CA GLU A 159 18.93 8.88 -12.61
C GLU A 159 18.89 8.18 -13.99
N LYS A 160 18.23 7.02 -14.08
CA LYS A 160 18.02 6.29 -15.35
C LYS A 160 17.36 7.19 -16.40
N TRP A 161 16.28 7.88 -16.03
CA TRP A 161 15.57 8.78 -16.93
C TRP A 161 16.40 10.01 -17.29
N THR A 162 17.15 10.58 -16.35
CA THR A 162 18.06 11.70 -16.63
C THR A 162 19.13 11.33 -17.65
N LYS A 163 19.70 10.12 -17.55
CA LYS A 163 20.72 9.61 -18.48
C LYS A 163 20.15 9.32 -19.87
N ALA A 164 18.92 8.81 -19.95
CA ALA A 164 18.34 8.34 -21.22
C ALA A 164 17.50 9.37 -21.98
N MET A 165 16.90 10.34 -21.29
CA MET A 165 15.80 11.16 -21.82
C MET A 165 16.00 12.66 -21.62
N TRP A 166 15.82 13.14 -20.39
CA TRP A 166 15.91 14.55 -20.03
C TRP A 166 16.12 14.67 -18.51
N PRO A 167 16.80 15.70 -17.99
CA PRO A 167 17.00 15.83 -16.54
C PRO A 167 15.70 15.84 -15.72
N VAL A 168 15.58 14.83 -14.85
CA VAL A 168 14.43 14.60 -13.97
C VAL A 168 14.84 14.79 -12.51
N ILE A 169 13.97 15.39 -11.71
CA ILE A 169 14.13 15.59 -10.27
C ILE A 169 13.25 14.58 -9.53
N PHE A 170 13.86 13.79 -8.66
CA PHE A 170 13.15 13.04 -7.64
C PHE A 170 12.98 13.90 -6.38
N ASN A 171 11.74 14.09 -5.94
CA ASN A 171 11.43 14.77 -4.69
C ASN A 171 10.91 13.74 -3.66
N PRO A 172 11.72 13.34 -2.65
CA PRO A 172 11.29 12.38 -1.64
C PRO A 172 10.17 12.93 -0.73
N ALA A 173 10.06 14.26 -0.63
CA ALA A 173 9.04 14.94 0.16
C ALA A 173 7.77 15.28 -0.63
N ALA A 174 7.68 14.87 -1.90
CA ALA A 174 6.41 14.84 -2.64
C ALA A 174 5.88 13.40 -2.68
N PRO A 175 5.55 12.76 -1.53
CA PRO A 175 4.92 11.46 -1.55
C PRO A 175 3.59 11.63 -2.27
N ARG A 176 3.42 10.88 -3.35
CA ARG A 176 2.10 10.67 -3.91
C ARG A 176 1.37 9.84 -2.88
N ALA A 177 0.61 10.48 -1.98
CA ALA A 177 -0.25 9.79 -1.02
C ALA A 177 -1.18 8.78 -1.73
N ASN A 178 -1.42 8.96 -3.03
CA ASN A 178 -2.18 8.04 -3.88
C ASN A 178 -1.36 6.87 -4.44
N VAL A 179 -0.04 6.90 -4.31
CA VAL A 179 0.88 5.81 -4.66
C VAL A 179 1.16 4.97 -3.42
N ALA A 180 1.70 5.56 -2.35
CA ALA A 180 2.10 4.82 -1.16
C ALA A 180 1.68 5.54 0.14
N PRO A 181 1.60 4.82 1.27
CA PRO A 181 1.45 5.43 2.58
C PRO A 181 2.55 6.46 2.87
N PRO A 182 2.22 7.62 3.47
CA PRO A 182 3.25 8.56 3.93
C PRO A 182 4.26 7.86 4.84
N PRO A 183 5.59 8.00 4.60
CA PRO A 183 6.60 7.23 5.33
C PRO A 183 6.53 7.38 6.84
N GLN A 184 6.20 8.58 7.34
CA GLN A 184 6.05 8.85 8.77
C GLN A 184 4.90 8.04 9.40
N ILE A 185 3.77 7.93 8.70
CA ILE A 185 2.61 7.16 9.19
C ILE A 185 2.93 5.67 9.14
N LEU A 186 3.54 5.22 8.03
CA LEU A 186 3.93 3.82 7.86
C LEU A 186 4.93 3.36 8.92
N ASN A 187 5.99 4.13 9.16
CA ASN A 187 7.02 3.80 10.15
C ASN A 187 6.45 3.82 11.57
N ARG A 188 5.62 4.81 11.92
CA ARG A 188 4.98 4.86 13.24
C ARG A 188 4.12 3.63 13.50
N ALA A 189 3.31 3.22 12.53
CA ALA A 189 2.50 2.00 12.66
C ALA A 189 3.38 0.75 12.73
N LEU A 190 4.43 0.68 11.91
CA LEU A 190 5.37 -0.43 11.92
C LEU A 190 6.06 -0.59 13.29
N ASP A 191 6.50 0.51 13.89
CA ASP A 191 7.15 0.51 15.21
C ASP A 191 6.19 0.11 16.33
N SER A 192 4.90 0.47 16.21
CA SER A 192 3.83 0.01 17.13
C SER A 192 3.54 -1.48 16.97
N ILE A 193 3.55 -2.04 15.75
CA ILE A 193 3.14 -3.43 15.47
C ILE A 193 4.26 -4.44 15.80
N LYS A 194 5.51 -4.10 15.51
CA LYS A 194 6.66 -5.02 15.60
C LYS A 194 6.82 -5.77 16.94
N PRO A 195 6.67 -5.14 18.12
CA PRO A 195 7.04 -5.77 19.39
C PRO A 195 6.25 -7.03 19.74
N ARG A 196 4.94 -7.07 19.44
CA ARG A 196 4.06 -8.19 19.83
C ARG A 196 3.40 -8.90 18.65
N ALA A 197 3.72 -8.54 17.41
CA ALA A 197 3.15 -9.18 16.23
C ALA A 197 3.25 -10.72 16.24
N GLY A 198 4.35 -11.28 16.76
CA GLY A 198 4.55 -12.72 16.89
C GLY A 198 3.50 -13.40 17.78
N TYR A 199 3.09 -12.77 18.88
CA TYR A 199 2.03 -13.30 19.78
C TYR A 199 0.67 -13.30 19.09
N TYR A 200 0.29 -12.19 18.47
CA TYR A 200 -1.01 -12.08 17.81
C TYR A 200 -1.12 -12.99 16.56
N MET A 201 -0.02 -13.16 15.82
CA MET A 201 0.05 -14.14 14.73
C MET A 201 -0.07 -15.58 15.23
N ALA A 202 0.58 -15.93 16.36
CA ALA A 202 0.45 -17.24 16.98
C ALA A 202 -0.98 -17.51 17.48
N LEU A 203 -1.62 -16.52 18.11
CA LEU A 203 -3.02 -16.62 18.54
C LEU A 203 -3.96 -16.81 17.33
N ALA A 204 -3.73 -16.09 16.23
CA ALA A 204 -4.49 -16.28 15.00
C ALA A 204 -4.35 -17.71 14.44
N GLN A 205 -3.18 -18.35 14.57
CA GLN A 205 -2.99 -19.77 14.23
C GLN A 205 -3.77 -20.70 15.17
N LYS A 206 -3.77 -20.44 16.48
CA LYS A 206 -4.56 -21.24 17.43
C LYS A 206 -6.06 -21.19 17.16
N LEU A 207 -6.58 -20.03 16.79
CA LEU A 207 -7.98 -19.86 16.39
C LEU A 207 -8.30 -20.60 15.09
N ALA A 208 -7.37 -20.59 14.14
CA ALA A 208 -7.48 -21.34 12.89
C ALA A 208 -7.54 -22.86 13.15
N ASP A 209 -6.65 -23.36 14.02
CA ASP A 209 -6.60 -24.76 14.42
C ASP A 209 -7.87 -25.18 15.16
N GLU A 210 -8.38 -24.34 16.08
CA GLU A 210 -9.63 -24.60 16.80
C GLU A 210 -10.82 -24.69 15.82
N ALA A 211 -10.94 -23.74 14.89
CA ALA A 211 -12.00 -23.73 13.89
C ALA A 211 -12.04 -25.01 13.03
N GLU A 212 -10.86 -25.47 12.60
CA GLU A 212 -10.71 -26.68 11.81
C GLU A 212 -10.98 -27.94 12.64
N GLN A 213 -10.41 -28.04 13.84
CA GLN A 213 -10.57 -29.22 14.71
C GLN A 213 -12.02 -29.42 15.18
N LEU A 214 -12.76 -28.32 15.38
CA LEU A 214 -14.18 -28.36 15.70
C LEU A 214 -15.06 -28.59 14.47
N GLY A 215 -14.48 -28.66 13.27
CA GLY A 215 -15.21 -28.83 12.02
C GLY A 215 -16.12 -27.65 11.66
N LEU A 216 -15.94 -26.49 12.30
CA LEU A 216 -16.78 -25.29 12.14
C LEU A 216 -16.43 -24.53 10.87
N GLY A 217 -15.15 -24.52 10.49
CA GLY A 217 -14.68 -23.81 9.32
C GLY A 217 -13.34 -24.32 8.83
N ARG A 218 -12.74 -23.57 7.91
CA ARG A 218 -11.38 -23.84 7.42
C ARG A 218 -10.33 -23.32 8.40
N ASN A 219 -9.08 -23.72 8.23
CA ASN A 219 -7.94 -23.25 9.03
C ASN A 219 -7.62 -21.76 8.74
N VAL A 220 -8.48 -20.86 9.24
CA VAL A 220 -8.34 -19.40 9.18
C VAL A 220 -8.80 -18.81 10.50
N GLY A 221 -7.98 -17.93 11.09
CA GLY A 221 -8.27 -17.23 12.33
C GLY A 221 -7.96 -15.74 12.22
N ALA A 222 -8.67 -14.94 13.02
CA ALA A 222 -8.57 -13.50 13.07
C ALA A 222 -8.49 -13.00 14.51
N VAL A 223 -7.58 -12.08 14.78
CA VAL A 223 -7.39 -11.39 16.06
C VAL A 223 -7.42 -9.89 15.81
N ILE A 224 -8.25 -9.17 16.53
CA ILE A 224 -8.34 -7.71 16.49
C ILE A 224 -7.75 -7.15 17.78
N VAL A 225 -6.85 -6.19 17.65
CA VAL A 225 -6.09 -5.58 18.74
C VAL A 225 -6.38 -4.07 18.76
N ASP A 226 -6.46 -3.50 19.96
CA ASP A 226 -6.44 -2.05 20.17
C ASP A 226 -5.01 -1.60 20.51
N PRO A 227 -4.32 -0.92 19.57
CA PRO A 227 -2.96 -0.46 19.76
C PRO A 227 -2.81 0.60 20.86
N ALA A 228 -3.87 1.35 21.16
CA ALA A 228 -3.84 2.32 22.26
C ALA A 228 -3.78 1.62 23.62
N ILE A 229 -4.39 0.44 23.74
CA ILE A 229 -4.26 -0.41 24.93
C ILE A 229 -2.87 -1.07 24.93
N GLU A 230 -2.41 -1.54 23.78
CA GLU A 230 -1.08 -2.16 23.64
C GLU A 230 0.05 -1.27 24.16
N GLU A 231 0.02 0.03 23.82
CA GLU A 231 0.98 1.05 24.27
C GLU A 231 1.02 1.23 25.80
N THR A 232 -0.05 0.87 26.51
CA THR A 232 -0.15 1.00 27.98
C THR A 232 0.31 -0.23 28.76
N ILE A 233 0.42 -1.40 28.10
CA ILE A 233 0.75 -2.65 28.77
C ILE A 233 2.26 -2.73 29.00
N GLU A 234 2.67 -2.76 30.26
CA GLU A 234 4.03 -3.08 30.68
C GLU A 234 4.16 -4.61 30.86
N GLY A 235 5.21 -5.22 30.30
CA GLY A 235 5.47 -6.66 30.45
C GLY A 235 4.79 -7.56 29.41
N GLU A 236 4.54 -8.81 29.81
CA GLU A 236 4.15 -9.94 28.93
C GLU A 236 2.63 -10.17 28.82
N GLU A 237 1.79 -9.26 29.36
CA GLU A 237 0.32 -9.36 29.30
C GLU A 237 -0.25 -8.93 27.93
N TRP A 238 0.31 -9.48 26.86
CA TRP A 238 0.04 -9.09 25.46
C TRP A 238 -1.44 -9.28 25.06
N ASP A 239 -2.12 -10.23 25.67
CA ASP A 239 -3.51 -10.63 25.42
C ASP A 239 -4.51 -9.54 25.85
N GLN A 240 -4.12 -8.65 26.77
CA GLN A 240 -4.95 -7.53 27.21
C GLN A 240 -5.31 -6.55 26.08
N ALA A 241 -4.46 -6.39 25.07
CA ALA A 241 -4.78 -5.50 23.95
C ALA A 241 -5.74 -6.15 22.93
N VAL A 242 -5.99 -7.46 23.04
CA VAL A 242 -6.94 -8.16 22.17
C VAL A 242 -8.35 -7.72 22.51
N VAL A 243 -9.10 -7.26 21.51
CA VAL A 243 -10.48 -6.82 21.69
C VAL A 243 -11.50 -7.79 21.11
N ALA A 244 -11.15 -8.55 20.07
CA ALA A 244 -12.02 -9.56 19.50
C ALA A 244 -11.20 -10.63 18.78
N VAL A 245 -11.72 -11.85 18.76
CA VAL A 245 -11.14 -12.97 18.01
C VAL A 245 -12.24 -13.74 17.30
N ALA A 246 -11.90 -14.41 16.20
CA ALA A 246 -12.80 -15.37 15.57
C ALA A 246 -12.03 -16.39 14.70
N GLY A 247 -12.54 -17.61 14.65
CA GLY A 247 -12.21 -18.60 13.62
C GLY A 247 -13.14 -18.52 12.41
N ASP A 248 -12.79 -19.17 11.31
CA ASP A 248 -13.74 -19.42 10.22
C ASP A 248 -14.86 -20.34 10.71
N ALA A 249 -16.11 -20.06 10.33
CA ALA A 249 -17.27 -20.85 10.72
C ALA A 249 -18.17 -21.19 9.54
N ARG A 250 -17.63 -21.29 8.32
CA ARG A 250 -18.46 -21.47 7.12
C ARG A 250 -19.29 -22.76 7.13
N TYR A 251 -18.91 -23.78 7.90
CA TYR A 251 -19.64 -25.04 8.03
C TYR A 251 -20.61 -25.06 9.23
N SER A 252 -20.73 -23.96 9.98
CA SER A 252 -21.57 -23.89 11.20
C SER A 252 -23.08 -23.92 10.94
N ARG A 253 -23.53 -23.81 9.68
CA ARG A 253 -24.96 -23.82 9.30
C ARG A 253 -25.56 -25.23 9.14
N LEU A 254 -24.76 -26.29 9.27
CA LEU A 254 -25.26 -27.66 9.21
C LEU A 254 -26.20 -27.94 10.40
N ASP A 255 -27.21 -28.79 10.19
CA ASP A 255 -28.17 -29.13 11.25
C ASP A 255 -27.47 -29.72 12.48
N LYS A 256 -27.97 -29.37 13.68
CA LYS A 256 -27.38 -29.73 14.99
C LYS A 256 -27.07 -31.22 15.16
N THR A 257 -27.82 -32.08 14.49
CA THR A 257 -27.64 -33.54 14.47
C THR A 257 -26.39 -33.99 13.70
N GLU A 258 -25.95 -33.24 12.69
CA GLU A 258 -24.74 -33.55 11.91
C GLU A 258 -23.47 -32.94 12.52
N LEU A 259 -23.57 -31.77 13.15
CA LEU A 259 -22.47 -31.09 13.86
C LEU A 259 -21.97 -31.88 15.07
N GLN A 260 -22.86 -32.56 15.81
CA GLN A 260 -22.50 -33.34 17.00
C GLN A 260 -21.78 -34.66 16.66
N LEU A 261 -21.78 -35.10 15.40
CA LEU A 261 -21.21 -36.38 14.95
C LEU A 261 -19.76 -36.29 14.45
N ARG A 262 -19.14 -35.11 14.38
CA ARG A 262 -17.79 -34.95 13.80
C ARG A 262 -16.85 -34.18 14.73
N GLN A 263 -16.12 -34.90 15.57
CA GLN A 263 -14.85 -34.38 16.12
C GLN A 263 -13.78 -34.48 15.02
N GLY A 264 -13.11 -33.37 14.72
CA GLY A 264 -12.06 -33.28 13.69
C GLY A 264 -12.44 -32.45 12.46
N PRO A 265 -11.53 -32.33 11.49
CA PRO A 265 -11.73 -31.53 10.28
C PRO A 265 -13.00 -31.91 9.53
N ASN A 266 -13.76 -30.89 9.09
CA ASN A 266 -14.94 -31.12 8.28
C ASN A 266 -14.55 -31.76 6.94
N PRO A 267 -15.14 -32.89 6.50
CA PRO A 267 -14.77 -33.51 5.23
C PRO A 267 -14.94 -32.60 4.01
N ALA A 268 -15.84 -31.62 4.08
CA ALA A 268 -16.03 -30.61 3.05
C ALA A 268 -14.83 -29.66 2.92
N SER A 269 -13.87 -29.65 3.86
CA SER A 269 -12.66 -28.81 3.77
C SER A 269 -11.73 -29.19 2.63
N GLN A 270 -11.83 -30.42 2.11
CA GLN A 270 -10.95 -30.94 1.05
C GLN A 270 -11.34 -30.47 -0.35
N THR A 271 -12.61 -30.05 -0.54
CA THR A 271 -13.14 -29.66 -1.86
C THR A 271 -14.13 -28.52 -1.72
N TYR A 272 -14.04 -27.51 -2.57
CA TYR A 272 -15.02 -26.42 -2.58
C TYR A 272 -16.42 -26.92 -2.97
N ASN A 273 -17.40 -26.72 -2.10
CA ASN A 273 -18.81 -26.98 -2.38
C ASN A 273 -19.69 -25.86 -1.80
N ALA A 274 -20.26 -25.05 -2.69
CA ALA A 274 -21.08 -23.89 -2.32
C ALA A 274 -22.36 -24.26 -1.56
N ASP A 275 -22.86 -25.50 -1.68
CA ASP A 275 -24.06 -25.95 -0.96
C ASP A 275 -23.76 -26.34 0.50
N LEU A 276 -22.48 -26.58 0.82
CA LEU A 276 -22.02 -26.96 2.16
C LEU A 276 -21.30 -25.81 2.90
N GLU A 277 -20.93 -24.75 2.18
CA GLU A 277 -20.25 -23.57 2.72
C GLU A 277 -21.21 -22.39 2.86
N GLY A 278 -21.28 -21.80 4.05
CA GLY A 278 -21.93 -20.52 4.24
C GLY A 278 -21.13 -19.36 3.62
N GLY A 279 -21.76 -18.19 3.56
CA GLY A 279 -21.20 -17.05 2.85
C GLY A 279 -20.05 -16.35 3.61
N PRO A 280 -19.48 -15.28 3.00
CA PRO A 280 -18.35 -14.55 3.56
C PRO A 280 -18.56 -13.99 4.96
N GLU A 281 -19.81 -13.78 5.39
CA GLU A 281 -20.17 -13.39 6.75
C GLU A 281 -19.66 -14.37 7.82
N LEU A 282 -19.38 -15.62 7.45
CA LEU A 282 -18.84 -16.65 8.33
C LEU A 282 -17.32 -16.78 8.27
N HIS A 283 -16.64 -15.98 7.45
CA HIS A 283 -15.17 -15.94 7.43
C HIS A 283 -14.65 -15.31 8.72
N ALA A 284 -13.50 -15.76 9.19
CA ALA A 284 -12.89 -15.32 10.45
C ALA A 284 -12.89 -13.79 10.63
N LEU A 285 -12.44 -13.03 9.63
CA LEU A 285 -12.42 -11.57 9.69
C LEU A 285 -13.83 -10.98 9.87
N MET A 286 -14.81 -11.44 9.10
CA MET A 286 -16.16 -10.87 9.12
C MET A 286 -16.85 -11.16 10.45
N ARG A 287 -16.62 -12.35 11.01
CA ARG A 287 -17.08 -12.73 12.35
C ARG A 287 -16.43 -11.87 13.44
N ALA A 288 -15.12 -11.66 13.39
CA ALA A 288 -14.42 -10.80 14.35
C ALA A 288 -14.93 -9.34 14.29
N VAL A 289 -15.20 -8.82 13.08
CA VAL A 289 -15.84 -7.51 12.89
C VAL A 289 -17.25 -7.47 13.48
N ASP A 290 -18.06 -8.51 13.29
CA ASP A 290 -19.41 -8.58 13.88
C ASP A 290 -19.35 -8.62 15.41
N ILE A 291 -18.39 -9.33 16.01
CA ILE A 291 -18.16 -9.33 17.46
C ILE A 291 -17.86 -7.91 17.96
N VAL A 292 -16.99 -7.16 17.30
CA VAL A 292 -16.74 -5.74 17.62
C VAL A 292 -18.03 -4.93 17.49
N ALA A 293 -18.79 -5.14 16.41
CA ALA A 293 -20.01 -4.40 16.14
C ALA A 293 -21.12 -4.70 17.17
N ARG A 294 -21.23 -5.94 17.68
CA ARG A 294 -22.13 -6.33 18.78
C ARG A 294 -21.78 -5.57 20.05
N ARG A 295 -20.53 -5.62 20.50
CA ARG A 295 -20.08 -4.89 21.70
C ARG A 295 -20.31 -3.38 21.58
N ARG A 296 -20.18 -2.81 20.38
CA ARG A 296 -20.46 -1.36 20.15
C ARG A 296 -21.94 -1.01 20.14
N ARG A 297 -22.84 -1.98 19.86
CA ARG A 297 -24.30 -1.81 19.85
C ARG A 297 -24.95 -2.09 21.20
N GLU A 298 -24.30 -2.89 22.04
CA GLU A 298 -24.85 -3.32 23.33
C GLU A 298 -24.98 -2.13 24.30
N ASP A 299 -26.21 -1.65 24.46
CA ASP A 299 -26.70 -1.02 25.68
C ASP A 299 -27.04 -2.14 26.69
N ASN A 300 -26.03 -2.79 27.31
CA ASN A 300 -26.15 -3.70 28.48
C ASN A 300 -27.30 -4.75 28.50
N THR A 301 -27.93 -5.10 27.38
CA THR A 301 -29.06 -6.04 27.34
C THR A 301 -28.69 -7.24 26.50
N PRO A 302 -28.32 -8.37 27.14
CA PRO A 302 -28.04 -9.61 26.43
C PRO A 302 -29.36 -10.14 25.85
N SER A 303 -29.65 -9.80 24.59
CA SER A 303 -30.73 -10.49 23.88
C SER A 303 -30.25 -11.91 23.60
N ALA A 304 -30.72 -12.85 24.44
CA ALA A 304 -30.37 -14.27 24.45
C ALA A 304 -30.76 -15.06 23.18
N THR A 305 -31.13 -14.39 22.09
CA THR A 305 -31.73 -15.01 20.89
C THR A 305 -30.84 -15.00 19.65
N ASP A 306 -29.68 -14.33 19.66
CA ASP A 306 -28.82 -14.21 18.45
C ASP A 306 -27.32 -14.42 18.72
N ASN A 307 -26.97 -15.08 19.84
CA ASN A 307 -25.60 -15.54 20.07
C ASN A 307 -25.32 -16.72 19.13
N GLY A 308 -24.88 -16.39 17.91
CA GLY A 308 -24.24 -17.34 17.01
C GLY A 308 -23.19 -18.15 17.78
N TYR A 309 -23.00 -19.40 17.36
CA TYR A 309 -22.12 -20.37 18.03
C TYR A 309 -20.71 -19.77 18.21
N LEU A 310 -20.38 -19.32 19.42
CA LEU A 310 -19.03 -18.87 19.78
C LEU A 310 -18.21 -20.10 20.14
N SER A 311 -16.99 -20.19 19.60
CA SER A 311 -16.03 -21.20 20.04
C SER A 311 -15.57 -20.96 21.49
N PRO A 312 -14.89 -21.92 22.13
CA PRO A 312 -14.30 -21.73 23.45
C PRO A 312 -13.35 -20.52 23.54
N LEU A 313 -12.42 -20.35 22.59
CA LEU A 313 -11.53 -19.17 22.57
C LEU A 313 -12.31 -17.88 22.31
N GLU A 314 -13.27 -17.90 21.39
CA GLU A 314 -14.13 -16.74 21.12
C GLU A 314 -14.93 -16.32 22.35
N SER A 315 -15.50 -17.29 23.05
CA SER A 315 -16.27 -17.06 24.27
C SER A 315 -15.40 -16.49 25.39
N HIS A 316 -14.15 -16.97 25.51
CA HIS A 316 -13.21 -16.46 26.50
C HIS A 316 -12.98 -14.97 26.31
N PHE A 317 -12.52 -14.54 25.14
CA PHE A 317 -12.39 -13.11 24.86
C PHE A 317 -13.75 -12.41 24.83
N PHE A 318 -14.86 -13.07 24.49
CA PHE A 318 -16.16 -12.41 24.54
C PHE A 318 -16.54 -11.97 25.95
N TYR A 319 -16.40 -12.86 26.94
CA TYR A 319 -16.91 -12.68 28.30
C TYR A 319 -15.86 -12.25 29.34
N GLN A 320 -14.55 -12.46 29.10
CA GLN A 320 -13.49 -12.02 30.01
C GLN A 320 -13.49 -10.49 30.22
N PHE A 321 -14.10 -9.74 29.31
CA PHE A 321 -14.18 -8.28 29.36
C PHE A 321 -15.33 -7.70 30.21
N ASP A 322 -16.15 -8.56 30.83
CA ASP A 322 -17.22 -8.14 31.76
C ASP A 322 -16.83 -8.29 33.25
N ALA A 323 -15.58 -8.67 33.55
CA ALA A 323 -15.09 -8.74 34.92
C ALA A 323 -14.88 -7.31 35.50
N PRO A 324 -15.47 -6.96 36.67
CA PRO A 324 -15.25 -5.66 37.28
C PRO A 324 -13.81 -5.52 37.76
N LEU A 325 -13.05 -4.57 37.20
CA LEU A 325 -11.80 -4.11 37.80
C LEU A 325 -12.15 -3.26 39.03
N VAL A 326 -11.50 -3.57 40.16
CA VAL A 326 -11.51 -2.74 41.36
C VAL A 326 -10.91 -1.38 40.98
N PRO A 327 -11.55 -0.24 41.32
CA PRO A 327 -11.09 1.06 40.85
C PRO A 327 -9.82 1.48 41.58
N ASP A 328 -8.68 1.44 40.88
CA ASP A 328 -7.52 2.24 41.25
C ASP A 328 -7.62 3.60 40.57
N THR A 329 -7.69 4.63 41.41
CA THR A 329 -7.78 6.03 41.01
C THR A 329 -6.42 6.51 40.50
N SER A 330 -6.27 6.76 39.19
CA SER A 330 -5.46 7.87 38.66
C SER A 330 -5.53 7.98 37.13
N ASP A 331 -5.54 9.25 36.69
CA ASP A 331 -5.18 9.76 35.38
C ASP A 331 -6.12 9.56 34.17
N ILE A 332 -7.05 10.51 34.09
CA ILE A 332 -7.76 10.91 32.87
C ILE A 332 -6.74 11.51 31.88
N SER A 333 -6.41 10.77 30.82
CA SER A 333 -5.65 11.28 29.68
C SER A 333 -6.55 12.10 28.73
N PRO A 334 -6.10 13.22 28.14
CA PRO A 334 -6.99 14.15 27.45
C PRO A 334 -7.40 13.67 26.05
N VAL A 335 -8.61 14.08 25.67
CA VAL A 335 -9.26 13.88 24.36
C VAL A 335 -8.37 14.41 23.21
N PRO A 336 -8.21 13.68 22.09
CA PRO A 336 -7.51 14.20 20.91
C PRO A 336 -8.22 15.41 20.30
N GLU A 337 -7.49 16.49 20.08
CA GLU A 337 -7.94 17.82 19.65
C GLU A 337 -8.55 17.89 18.23
N LYS A 338 -8.72 16.75 17.53
CA LYS A 338 -9.14 16.72 16.10
C LYS A 338 -10.63 16.64 15.83
N LEU A 339 -11.49 16.79 16.85
CA LEU A 339 -12.95 16.75 16.70
C LEU A 339 -13.69 17.99 17.23
N GLN A 340 -13.02 19.14 17.37
CA GLN A 340 -13.73 20.40 17.58
C GLN A 340 -14.15 21.01 16.24
N LYS A 341 -15.26 20.54 15.69
CA LYS A 341 -16.02 21.32 14.70
C LYS A 341 -16.92 22.29 15.46
N THR A 342 -16.67 23.57 15.22
CA THR A 342 -17.54 24.70 15.56
C THR A 342 -18.97 24.42 15.12
N ASN A 343 -19.92 24.46 16.06
CA ASN A 343 -21.29 24.87 15.79
C ASN A 343 -21.91 25.34 17.11
N THR A 344 -21.96 26.66 17.24
CA THR A 344 -22.76 27.38 18.22
C THR A 344 -24.24 27.13 17.92
N THR A 345 -24.89 26.24 18.66
CA THR A 345 -26.34 26.35 18.87
C THR A 345 -26.74 25.71 20.19
N THR A 346 -27.31 26.54 21.05
CA THR A 346 -27.86 26.27 22.37
C THR A 346 -28.97 25.22 22.31
N ALA A 347 -28.83 24.11 23.03
CA ALA A 347 -29.96 23.27 23.42
C ALA A 347 -29.72 22.63 24.80
N HIS A 348 -30.69 22.90 25.67
CA HIS A 348 -30.88 22.56 27.08
C HIS A 348 -30.19 21.32 27.68
N CYS A 349 -29.49 21.59 28.78
CA CYS A 349 -29.09 20.65 29.83
C CYS A 349 -30.30 20.02 30.52
N THR A 350 -30.30 18.69 30.66
CA THR A 350 -30.94 18.01 31.80
C THR A 350 -30.18 16.75 32.23
N LYS A 351 -29.76 16.79 33.50
CA LYS A 351 -29.42 15.69 34.42
C LYS A 351 -28.18 14.84 34.11
N THR A 352 -27.12 15.26 34.79
CA THR A 352 -25.94 14.51 35.23
C THR A 352 -26.30 13.09 35.67
N ALA A 353 -25.93 12.11 34.85
CA ALA A 353 -25.60 10.77 35.30
C ALA A 353 -24.07 10.68 35.25
N GLU A 354 -23.45 10.27 36.36
CA GLU A 354 -22.02 9.97 36.41
C GLU A 354 -21.68 8.97 35.28
N PRO A 355 -20.57 9.16 34.54
CA PRO A 355 -20.22 8.22 33.49
C PRO A 355 -19.89 6.88 34.15
N ALA A 356 -20.77 5.90 33.96
CA ALA A 356 -20.45 4.52 34.28
C ALA A 356 -19.13 4.18 33.58
N VAL A 357 -18.12 3.80 34.37
CA VAL A 357 -16.82 3.34 33.88
C VAL A 357 -17.10 2.10 33.03
N SER A 358 -17.09 2.26 31.71
CA SER A 358 -17.24 1.16 30.77
C SER A 358 -16.02 0.26 30.89
N THR A 359 -16.18 -0.91 31.50
CA THR A 359 -15.18 -1.99 31.58
C THR A 359 -14.85 -2.60 30.21
N SER A 360 -15.68 -2.32 29.19
CA SER A 360 -15.46 -2.80 27.83
C SER A 360 -14.29 -2.08 27.16
N ARG A 361 -13.24 -2.83 26.81
CA ARG A 361 -12.10 -2.39 25.99
C ARG A 361 -12.55 -1.85 24.63
N ILE A 362 -13.73 -2.27 24.15
CA ILE A 362 -14.36 -1.73 22.95
C ILE A 362 -15.26 -0.54 23.32
N ARG A 363 -14.84 0.66 22.91
CA ARG A 363 -15.65 1.87 23.14
C ARG A 363 -17.02 1.73 22.47
N PRO A 364 -18.14 1.89 23.21
CA PRO A 364 -19.47 1.94 22.63
C PRO A 364 -19.64 3.21 21.78
N ARG A 365 -20.69 3.25 20.96
CA ARG A 365 -20.97 4.41 20.08
C ARG A 365 -21.12 5.72 20.86
N THR A 366 -21.72 5.66 22.04
CA THR A 366 -21.91 6.80 22.94
C THR A 366 -20.59 7.41 23.42
N LEU A 367 -19.53 6.60 23.51
CA LEU A 367 -18.18 7.01 23.89
C LEU A 367 -17.28 7.23 22.64
N GLY A 368 -17.87 7.40 21.46
CA GLY A 368 -17.15 7.70 20.21
C GLY A 368 -16.63 6.47 19.46
N GLY A 369 -17.00 5.25 19.86
CA GLY A 369 -16.65 4.04 19.10
C GLY A 369 -17.31 3.99 17.72
N TYR A 370 -16.50 3.97 16.65
CA TYR A 370 -16.97 3.87 15.26
C TYR A 370 -16.30 2.73 14.47
N LEU A 371 -17.09 1.71 14.06
CA LEU A 371 -16.65 0.53 13.30
C LEU A 371 -15.46 -0.25 13.91
N CYS A 372 -14.34 -0.38 13.23
CA CYS A 372 -13.06 -0.90 13.73
C CYS A 372 -11.95 0.16 13.60
N THR A 373 -12.33 1.44 13.67
CA THR A 373 -11.41 2.57 13.55
C THR A 373 -10.32 2.48 14.62
N ASP A 374 -9.08 2.79 14.23
CA ASP A 374 -7.85 2.74 15.04
C ASP A 374 -7.40 1.36 15.52
N LEU A 375 -8.12 0.29 15.13
CA LEU A 375 -7.77 -1.10 15.46
C LEU A 375 -6.89 -1.74 14.38
N ASP A 376 -6.06 -2.68 14.82
CA ASP A 376 -5.26 -3.54 13.94
C ASP A 376 -5.83 -4.95 13.89
N VAL A 377 -5.75 -5.60 12.73
CA VAL A 377 -6.21 -6.99 12.56
C VAL A 377 -5.08 -7.90 12.10
N TYR A 378 -4.95 -9.02 12.79
CA TYR A 378 -3.97 -10.07 12.61
C TYR A 378 -4.70 -11.32 12.10
N LEU A 379 -4.32 -11.80 10.91
CA LEU A 379 -4.97 -12.93 10.24
C LEU A 379 -3.98 -14.06 10.02
N SER A 380 -4.39 -15.31 10.21
CA SER A 380 -3.53 -16.48 9.92
C SER A 380 -3.30 -16.72 8.42
N ARG A 381 -4.13 -16.13 7.55
CA ARG A 381 -4.05 -16.16 6.09
C ARG A 381 -4.32 -14.77 5.52
N GLU A 382 -3.82 -14.49 4.32
CA GLU A 382 -4.19 -13.28 3.58
C GLU A 382 -5.70 -13.25 3.34
N PRO A 383 -6.43 -12.15 3.63
CA PRO A 383 -7.87 -12.12 3.44
C PRO A 383 -8.23 -12.19 1.94
N CYS A 384 -9.30 -12.93 1.61
CA CYS A 384 -9.86 -12.92 0.26
C CYS A 384 -10.41 -11.55 -0.12
N LEU A 385 -10.76 -11.35 -1.39
CA LEU A 385 -11.32 -10.09 -1.90
C LEU A 385 -12.47 -9.51 -1.06
N CYS A 386 -13.43 -10.34 -0.65
CA CYS A 386 -14.55 -9.90 0.17
C CYS A 386 -14.07 -9.43 1.55
N CYS A 387 -13.24 -10.22 2.21
CA CYS A 387 -12.65 -9.88 3.50
C CYS A 387 -11.74 -8.64 3.42
N SER A 388 -10.93 -8.50 2.37
CA SER A 388 -10.12 -7.29 2.13
C SER A 388 -10.99 -6.04 2.02
N MET A 389 -12.13 -6.12 1.33
CA MET A 389 -13.09 -5.02 1.33
C MET A 389 -13.70 -4.79 2.71
N GLY A 390 -13.96 -5.86 3.47
CA GLY A 390 -14.36 -5.79 4.87
C GLY A 390 -13.36 -5.02 5.74
N VAL A 391 -12.04 -5.21 5.54
CA VAL A 391 -11.00 -4.43 6.23
C VAL A 391 -11.19 -2.92 5.98
N LEU A 392 -11.38 -2.54 4.71
CA LEU A 392 -11.53 -1.12 4.33
C LEU A 392 -12.84 -0.51 4.82
N LEU A 393 -13.95 -1.24 4.67
CA LEU A 393 -15.28 -0.76 5.07
C LEU A 393 -15.41 -0.66 6.59
N SER A 394 -14.72 -1.52 7.33
CA SER A 394 -14.65 -1.46 8.80
C SER A 394 -13.62 -0.45 9.33
N ARG A 395 -12.84 0.20 8.46
CA ARG A 395 -11.87 1.27 8.82
C ARG A 395 -10.72 0.81 9.72
N PHE A 396 -10.25 -0.43 9.55
CA PHE A 396 -9.05 -0.86 10.26
C PHE A 396 -7.86 0.05 9.93
N ARG A 397 -7.03 0.28 10.95
CA ARG A 397 -5.79 1.03 10.83
C ARG A 397 -4.75 0.22 10.06
N ALA A 398 -4.54 -1.04 10.46
CA ALA A 398 -3.64 -1.96 9.78
C ALA A 398 -4.20 -3.37 9.66
N VAL A 399 -3.72 -4.11 8.65
CA VAL A 399 -3.93 -5.55 8.45
C VAL A 399 -2.58 -6.25 8.37
N ILE A 400 -2.41 -7.30 9.16
CA ILE A 400 -1.19 -8.09 9.29
C ILE A 400 -1.52 -9.56 9.00
N PHE A 401 -0.74 -10.21 8.15
CA PHE A 401 -0.90 -11.64 7.83
C PHE A 401 0.47 -12.27 7.52
N PRO A 402 0.66 -13.59 7.66
CA PRO A 402 1.95 -14.20 7.38
C PRO A 402 2.22 -14.25 5.87
N ARG A 403 3.47 -14.02 5.45
CA ARG A 403 3.86 -14.11 4.03
C ARG A 403 3.59 -15.50 3.45
N ARG A 404 3.85 -16.56 4.23
CA ARG A 404 3.51 -17.95 3.87
C ARG A 404 1.99 -18.21 3.77
N GLY A 405 1.18 -17.33 4.38
CA GLY A 405 -0.27 -17.36 4.30
C GLY A 405 -0.85 -16.55 3.15
N ARG A 406 -0.05 -16.04 2.21
CA ARG A 406 -0.55 -15.41 0.98
C ARG A 406 -1.45 -16.37 0.22
N MET A 407 -2.61 -15.88 -0.20
CA MET A 407 -3.63 -16.68 -0.85
C MET A 407 -3.66 -16.38 -2.34
N VAL A 408 -3.89 -17.39 -3.21
CA VAL A 408 -4.02 -17.16 -4.65
C VAL A 408 -5.10 -16.12 -4.98
N THR A 409 -6.20 -16.14 -4.22
CA THR A 409 -7.33 -15.19 -4.32
C THR A 409 -7.30 -14.09 -3.25
N GLY A 410 -6.14 -13.82 -2.65
CA GLY A 410 -5.95 -12.77 -1.66
C GLY A 410 -6.10 -11.37 -2.25
N GLY A 411 -6.63 -10.44 -1.46
CA GLY A 411 -6.92 -9.08 -1.91
C GLY A 411 -5.91 -8.01 -1.46
N ILE A 412 -4.92 -8.34 -0.64
CA ILE A 412 -4.01 -7.35 -0.01
C ILE A 412 -2.62 -7.33 -0.65
N ALA A 413 -2.08 -8.47 -1.04
CA ALA A 413 -0.78 -8.50 -1.70
C ALA A 413 -0.84 -7.80 -3.07
N SER A 414 0.22 -7.05 -3.40
CA SER A 414 0.36 -6.29 -4.66
C SER A 414 1.40 -6.86 -5.62
N GLU A 415 2.14 -7.89 -5.21
CA GLU A 415 3.21 -8.53 -5.98
C GLU A 415 3.39 -10.01 -5.55
N PRO A 416 3.98 -10.86 -6.41
CA PRO A 416 4.39 -12.21 -6.03
C PRO A 416 5.47 -12.20 -4.94
N VAL A 417 5.63 -13.32 -4.24
CA VAL A 417 6.80 -13.51 -3.39
C VAL A 417 7.98 -13.78 -4.32
N VAL A 418 8.95 -12.88 -4.35
CA VAL A 418 10.22 -13.13 -5.04
C VAL A 418 11.16 -13.77 -4.03
N SER A 419 11.47 -15.06 -4.20
CA SER A 419 12.59 -15.67 -3.48
C SER A 419 13.90 -15.03 -3.97
N PRO A 420 14.90 -14.79 -3.11
CA PRO A 420 16.21 -14.42 -3.59
C PRO A 420 16.69 -15.53 -4.52
N VAL A 421 16.89 -15.18 -5.81
CA VAL A 421 17.58 -16.05 -6.75
C VAL A 421 19.01 -16.15 -6.23
N CYS A 422 19.48 -17.36 -5.96
CA CYS A 422 20.91 -17.57 -5.74
C CYS A 422 21.61 -17.10 -7.02
N ASP A 423 22.52 -16.12 -6.90
CA ASP A 423 23.43 -15.75 -7.99
C ASP A 423 24.24 -17.01 -8.33
N GLY A 424 23.74 -17.80 -9.27
CA GLY A 424 24.47 -18.88 -9.89
C GLY A 424 25.48 -18.23 -10.81
N ASP A 425 26.75 -18.59 -10.59
CA ASP A 425 27.94 -18.12 -11.28
C ASP A 425 27.67 -17.74 -12.75
N ASP A 426 28.04 -16.49 -13.10
CA ASP A 426 28.11 -15.98 -14.46
C ASP A 426 29.00 -16.92 -15.31
N ALA A 427 28.36 -17.86 -15.99
CA ALA A 427 28.90 -18.56 -17.13
C ALA A 427 28.14 -18.08 -18.36
N ASP A 428 28.78 -17.17 -19.09
CA ASP A 428 28.57 -16.73 -20.46
C ASP A 428 27.49 -17.51 -21.24
N ASP A 429 26.30 -16.92 -21.41
CA ASP A 429 25.40 -17.26 -22.50
C ASP A 429 25.27 -16.04 -23.43
N GLU A 430 25.99 -16.12 -24.54
CA GLU A 430 25.96 -15.19 -25.66
C GLU A 430 24.53 -15.05 -26.24
N GLU A 431 24.15 -13.80 -26.50
CA GLU A 431 22.96 -13.44 -27.28
C GLU A 431 22.99 -14.14 -28.64
N ASN A 432 22.06 -15.06 -28.89
CA ASN A 432 21.74 -15.49 -30.23
C ASN A 432 20.31 -15.07 -30.57
N ASP A 433 20.22 -13.98 -31.34
CA ASP A 433 19.01 -13.54 -32.03
C ASP A 433 18.51 -14.67 -32.92
N THR A 434 17.35 -15.25 -32.60
CA THR A 434 16.59 -16.04 -33.57
C THR A 434 15.11 -15.74 -33.41
N GLU A 435 14.51 -15.26 -34.50
CA GLU A 435 13.10 -14.90 -34.62
C GLU A 435 12.13 -16.01 -34.15
N PRO A 436 10.92 -15.66 -33.68
CA PRO A 436 9.99 -16.63 -33.11
C PRO A 436 9.36 -17.48 -34.22
N ILE A 437 9.76 -18.75 -34.28
CA ILE A 437 9.06 -19.77 -35.04
C ILE A 437 7.74 -20.09 -34.32
N GLU A 438 6.63 -19.79 -34.98
CA GLU A 438 5.30 -20.28 -34.61
C GLU A 438 5.31 -21.81 -34.56
N ASN A 439 5.21 -22.38 -33.36
CA ASN A 439 4.91 -23.79 -33.21
C ASN A 439 3.65 -23.97 -32.35
N THR A 440 2.60 -24.38 -33.03
CA THR A 440 1.31 -24.80 -32.51
C THR A 440 1.45 -26.09 -31.70
N GLY A 441 1.03 -26.07 -30.43
CA GLY A 441 0.83 -27.30 -29.66
C GLY A 441 1.03 -27.11 -28.16
N ASP A 442 -0.08 -27.20 -27.43
CA ASP A 442 -0.18 -27.34 -25.97
C ASP A 442 0.02 -26.07 -25.10
N LYS A 443 -1.08 -25.33 -24.91
CA LYS A 443 -1.19 -24.28 -23.90
C LYS A 443 -1.56 -24.89 -22.55
N SER A 444 -0.60 -25.47 -21.82
CA SER A 444 -0.70 -25.43 -20.35
C SER A 444 -0.46 -23.97 -19.94
N ARG A 445 -1.55 -23.19 -19.86
CA ARG A 445 -1.52 -21.82 -19.33
C ARG A 445 -0.92 -21.85 -17.94
N ASP A 446 0.33 -21.43 -17.81
CA ASP A 446 0.98 -21.24 -16.52
C ASP A 446 0.15 -20.20 -15.72
N THR A 447 -0.56 -20.68 -14.70
CA THR A 447 -1.47 -19.87 -13.87
C THR A 447 -0.73 -18.79 -13.09
N ARG A 448 0.61 -18.88 -13.00
CA ARG A 448 1.50 -17.86 -12.45
C ARG A 448 1.38 -16.52 -13.17
N ASN A 449 1.16 -16.53 -14.49
CA ASN A 449 1.17 -15.32 -15.31
C ASN A 449 -0.15 -14.53 -15.33
N ASN A 450 -1.21 -14.99 -14.64
CA ASN A 450 -2.53 -14.35 -14.68
C ASN A 450 -3.10 -13.98 -13.30
N ARG A 451 -2.33 -14.15 -12.22
CA ARG A 451 -2.76 -13.69 -10.89
C ARG A 451 -2.77 -12.17 -10.86
N LYS A 452 -3.97 -11.59 -10.71
CA LYS A 452 -4.14 -10.16 -10.49
C LYS A 452 -3.89 -9.87 -9.01
N TYR A 453 -2.76 -9.25 -8.71
CA TYR A 453 -2.48 -8.72 -7.38
C TYR A 453 -3.24 -7.40 -7.19
N TYR A 454 -4.24 -7.40 -6.31
CA TYR A 454 -5.18 -6.28 -6.22
C TYR A 454 -4.67 -5.12 -5.37
N GLY A 455 -3.88 -5.40 -4.32
CA GLY A 455 -3.41 -4.41 -3.34
C GLY A 455 -4.50 -3.46 -2.85
N LEU A 456 -5.64 -4.01 -2.42
CA LEU A 456 -6.81 -3.22 -2.04
C LEU A 456 -6.54 -2.32 -0.83
N HIS A 457 -5.55 -2.66 0.01
CA HIS A 457 -5.18 -1.87 1.19
C HIS A 457 -4.84 -0.41 0.85
N TRP A 458 -4.34 -0.15 -0.36
CA TRP A 458 -3.95 1.20 -0.77
C TRP A 458 -4.22 1.46 -2.26
N ARG A 459 -5.48 1.76 -2.60
CA ARG A 459 -5.88 2.12 -3.98
C ARG A 459 -6.28 3.58 -4.10
N LYS A 460 -5.96 4.20 -5.24
CA LYS A 460 -6.43 5.56 -5.57
C LYS A 460 -7.93 5.59 -5.90
N GLU A 461 -8.46 4.46 -6.39
CA GLU A 461 -9.87 4.31 -6.78
C GLU A 461 -10.79 4.10 -5.57
N LEU A 462 -10.22 3.78 -4.41
CA LEU A 462 -10.94 3.56 -3.17
C LEU A 462 -10.74 4.76 -2.22
N ASN A 463 -11.83 5.19 -1.60
CA ASN A 463 -11.82 6.32 -0.66
C ASN A 463 -11.23 5.96 0.72
N TRP A 464 -11.13 4.66 1.03
CA TRP A 464 -10.62 4.15 2.30
C TRP A 464 -9.38 3.31 2.07
N ARG A 465 -8.49 3.33 3.06
CA ARG A 465 -7.18 2.68 3.03
C ARG A 465 -6.89 2.07 4.39
N ALA A 466 -6.11 1.00 4.37
CA ALA A 466 -5.54 0.38 5.56
C ALA A 466 -4.05 0.15 5.32
N LEU A 467 -3.23 0.22 6.37
CA LEU A 467 -1.83 -0.14 6.25
C LEU A 467 -1.70 -1.67 6.13
N GLY A 468 -1.01 -2.16 5.11
CA GLY A 468 -0.80 -3.59 4.92
C GLY A 468 0.58 -3.99 5.41
N PHE A 469 0.66 -5.05 6.20
CA PHE A 469 1.92 -5.64 6.66
C PHE A 469 1.91 -7.17 6.49
N GLU A 470 3.09 -7.70 6.26
CA GLU A 470 3.36 -9.12 6.23
C GLU A 470 4.29 -9.52 7.37
N PHE A 471 3.94 -10.61 8.04
CA PHE A 471 4.82 -11.28 8.98
C PHE A 471 5.66 -12.31 8.22
N VAL A 472 6.98 -12.13 8.22
CA VAL A 472 7.94 -13.07 7.64
C VAL A 472 8.57 -13.82 8.79
N GLU A 473 8.16 -15.08 8.96
CA GLU A 473 8.75 -15.97 9.95
C GLU A 473 10.23 -16.21 9.63
N ASP A 474 11.06 -16.26 10.67
CA ASP A 474 12.44 -16.65 10.53
C ASP A 474 12.48 -18.09 10.00
N ALA A 475 13.30 -18.35 8.98
CA ALA A 475 13.40 -19.68 8.40
C ALA A 475 13.96 -20.65 9.45
N VAL A 476 13.07 -21.34 10.17
CA VAL A 476 13.42 -22.59 10.84
C VAL A 476 13.75 -23.54 9.70
N SER A 477 14.95 -24.12 9.72
CA SER A 477 15.41 -25.14 8.78
C SER A 477 14.50 -26.36 8.82
N PHE A 478 13.37 -26.29 8.12
CA PHE A 478 12.54 -27.41 7.76
C PHE A 478 12.19 -27.21 6.29
N GLU A 479 12.69 -28.14 5.48
CA GLU A 479 12.25 -28.35 4.10
C GLU A 479 10.75 -28.67 4.13
N MET A 480 9.91 -27.65 4.15
CA MET A 480 8.52 -27.77 3.74
C MET A 480 8.29 -26.70 2.69
N GLY A 481 8.16 -27.18 1.45
CA GLY A 481 7.83 -26.37 0.30
C GLY A 481 6.61 -25.51 0.56
N ILE A 482 6.51 -24.43 -0.20
CA ILE A 482 5.36 -23.53 -0.22
C ILE A 482 4.11 -24.37 -0.51
N GLU A 483 3.34 -24.74 0.52
CA GLU A 483 2.06 -25.49 0.42
C GLU A 483 0.93 -24.66 -0.24
N GLY A 484 1.28 -23.64 -1.01
CA GLY A 484 0.38 -22.97 -1.95
C GLY A 484 0.56 -23.40 -3.41
N GLU A 485 1.57 -24.21 -3.74
CA GLU A 485 1.97 -24.44 -5.15
C GLU A 485 1.56 -25.78 -5.75
N ALA A 486 1.04 -26.74 -4.96
CA ALA A 486 0.58 -28.04 -5.49
C ALA A 486 -0.72 -28.58 -4.84
N GLY A 487 -1.33 -27.83 -3.92
CA GLY A 487 -2.61 -28.20 -3.28
C GLY A 487 -3.80 -27.54 -3.96
N VAL A 488 -4.99 -28.14 -3.80
CA VAL A 488 -6.29 -27.58 -4.23
C VAL A 488 -6.34 -26.09 -3.88
N ALA A 489 -6.69 -25.25 -4.86
CA ALA A 489 -6.73 -23.80 -4.67
C ALA A 489 -7.54 -23.44 -3.43
N PHE A 490 -6.86 -22.87 -2.42
CA PHE A 490 -7.51 -22.44 -1.19
C PHE A 490 -8.35 -21.20 -1.51
N HIS A 491 -9.66 -21.38 -1.64
CA HIS A 491 -10.64 -20.33 -1.88
C HIS A 491 -11.23 -19.87 -0.55
N ALA A 492 -10.68 -18.81 0.07
CA ALA A 492 -11.24 -18.29 1.32
C ALA A 492 -12.62 -17.71 1.08
#